data_AF-A0A345UHN1-F1
#
_entry.id   AF-A0A345UHN1-F1
#
_cell.length_a   1.000
_cell.length_b   1.000
_cell.length_c   1.000
_cell.angle_alpha   90.00
_cell.angle_beta   90.00
_cell.angle_gamma   90.00
#
_symmetry.space_group_name_H-M   'P 1'
#
loop_
_entity.id
_entity.type
_entity.pdbx_description
1 polymer ?
#
loop_
_entity_poly.entity_id
_entity_poly.type
_entity_poly.pdbx_seq_one_letter_code
_entity_poly.pdbx_strand_id
1 'polypeptide(L)'
;MYRVALQNFEGPLDLLLFFIKRDELDIKDIPIARITDQFMAYLNVLDELDLEVASEFILMAGTLMSIKARMLLPRPEFEEDELTEEDPRYELIQSLLEYKRYKEMGEEFRTFESEASQEYFRGNLTPDQVSAPQSGEALRDVTMIDLMAAIKEVFLRKNMDEPIHSVETPETSIEEMGERILLHLHRHGRTSFITLCEDAQSPMFVVVTFLSVLEMVKEGLLHLFISEENQFDFYVDVPRIDAGNNYQQMLELT
;
A
#
# COMPACT_ATOMS: atom_id res chain seq x y z
N MET A 1 -6.31 13.20 -36.98
CA MET A 1 -5.76 11.94 -36.45
C MET A 1 -5.95 11.99 -34.95
N TYR A 2 -7.00 11.36 -34.41
CA TYR A 2 -7.27 11.39 -32.97
C TYR A 2 -6.28 10.47 -32.27
N ARG A 3 -5.50 11.04 -31.35
CA ARG A 3 -4.57 10.32 -30.48
C ARG A 3 -5.44 9.65 -29.42
N VAL A 4 -5.67 8.33 -29.54
CA VAL A 4 -6.34 7.56 -28.49
C VAL A 4 -5.33 7.45 -27.34
N ALA A 5 -5.40 8.40 -26.42
CA ALA A 5 -4.82 8.20 -25.10
C ALA A 5 -5.74 7.17 -24.42
N LEU A 6 -5.26 5.93 -24.29
CA LEU A 6 -5.92 4.95 -23.43
C LEU A 6 -5.93 5.55 -22.03
N GLN A 7 -7.12 5.79 -21.49
CA GLN A 7 -7.24 6.09 -20.07
C GLN A 7 -6.96 4.78 -19.34
N ASN A 8 -6.05 4.81 -18.36
CA ASN A 8 -5.85 3.66 -17.48
C ASN A 8 -7.12 3.50 -16.64
N PHE A 9 -7.99 2.57 -17.02
CA PHE A 9 -9.15 2.19 -16.23
C PHE A 9 -8.72 1.16 -15.19
N GLU A 10 -9.26 1.28 -13.98
CA GLU A 10 -8.96 0.34 -12.88
C GLU A 10 -9.73 -0.99 -13.00
N GLY A 11 -10.56 -1.15 -14.03
CA GLY A 11 -11.29 -2.39 -14.30
C GLY A 11 -12.44 -2.21 -15.31
N PRO A 12 -13.18 -3.30 -15.61
CA PRO A 12 -14.25 -3.28 -16.60
C PRO A 12 -15.48 -2.47 -16.15
N LEU A 13 -15.80 -2.46 -14.86
CA LEU A 13 -16.90 -1.63 -14.32
C LEU A 13 -16.62 -0.14 -14.46
N ASP A 14 -15.34 0.25 -14.32
CA ASP A 14 -14.93 1.65 -14.49
C ASP A 14 -15.09 2.13 -15.94
N LEU A 15 -14.68 1.27 -16.88
CA LEU A 15 -14.90 1.51 -18.31
C LEU A 15 -16.39 1.65 -18.64
N LEU A 16 -17.24 0.81 -18.05
CA LEU A 16 -18.69 0.88 -18.24
C LEU A 16 -19.27 2.17 -17.66
N LEU A 17 -18.86 2.58 -16.45
CA LEU A 17 -19.24 3.88 -15.88
C LEU A 17 -18.80 5.04 -16.76
N PHE A 18 -17.60 4.95 -17.36
CA PHE A 18 -17.13 5.95 -18.31
C PHE A 18 -18.04 6.06 -19.53
N PHE A 19 -18.47 4.95 -20.13
CA PHE A 19 -19.41 4.98 -21.26
C PHE A 19 -20.76 5.59 -20.86
N ILE A 20 -21.31 5.19 -19.72
CA ILE A 20 -22.58 5.73 -19.20
C ILE A 20 -22.48 7.24 -18.99
N LYS A 21 -21.39 7.71 -18.38
CA LYS A 21 -21.15 9.14 -18.14
C LYS A 21 -20.91 9.93 -19.44
N ARG A 22 -20.12 9.38 -20.37
CA ARG A 22 -19.81 10.02 -21.67
C ARG A 22 -21.05 10.17 -22.54
N ASP A 23 -21.92 9.17 -22.52
CA ASP A 23 -23.12 9.12 -23.36
C ASP A 23 -24.37 9.67 -22.65
N GLU A 24 -24.23 10.25 -21.46
CA GLU A 24 -25.31 10.82 -20.63
C GLU A 24 -26.48 9.86 -20.41
N LEU A 25 -26.16 8.59 -20.18
CA LEU A 25 -27.15 7.53 -19.97
C LEU A 25 -27.57 7.45 -18.50
N ASP A 26 -28.83 7.09 -18.26
CA ASP A 26 -29.27 6.70 -16.92
C ASP A 26 -28.68 5.32 -16.58
N ILE A 27 -28.04 5.21 -15.42
CA ILE A 27 -27.47 3.95 -14.92
C ILE A 27 -28.55 2.91 -14.64
N LYS A 28 -29.80 3.34 -14.40
CA LYS A 28 -30.93 2.43 -14.18
C LYS A 28 -31.53 1.90 -15.47
N ASP A 29 -31.38 2.62 -16.58
CA ASP A 29 -31.88 2.20 -17.88
C ASP A 29 -30.76 2.24 -18.94
N ILE A 30 -29.83 1.30 -18.78
CA ILE A 30 -28.69 1.21 -19.68
C ILE A 30 -29.11 0.48 -20.97
N PRO A 31 -28.89 1.07 -22.16
CA PRO A 31 -29.06 0.39 -23.44
C PRO A 31 -27.95 -0.65 -23.65
N ILE A 32 -28.17 -1.88 -23.16
CA ILE A 32 -27.18 -2.96 -23.18
C ILE A 32 -26.62 -3.20 -24.57
N ALA A 33 -27.46 -3.23 -25.61
CA ALA A 33 -27.00 -3.49 -26.98
C ALA A 33 -25.88 -2.53 -27.40
N ARG A 34 -26.03 -1.23 -27.11
CA ARG A 34 -25.07 -0.18 -27.45
C ARG A 34 -23.82 -0.27 -26.58
N ILE A 35 -23.98 -0.47 -25.28
CA ILE A 35 -22.84 -0.57 -24.35
C ILE A 35 -21.99 -1.81 -24.64
N THR A 36 -22.60 -2.96 -24.94
CA THR A 36 -21.87 -4.17 -25.35
C THR A 36 -21.03 -3.89 -26.59
N ASP A 37 -21.58 -3.21 -27.61
CA ASP A 37 -20.86 -2.94 -28.85
C ASP A 37 -19.67 -1.99 -28.61
N GLN A 38 -19.83 -0.99 -27.74
CA GLN A 38 -18.73 -0.09 -27.34
C GLN A 38 -17.65 -0.82 -26.52
N PHE A 39 -18.05 -1.70 -25.61
CA PHE A 39 -17.13 -2.50 -24.80
C PHE A 39 -16.29 -3.43 -25.68
N MET A 40 -16.94 -4.10 -26.65
CA MET A 40 -16.24 -4.94 -27.62
C MET A 40 -15.29 -4.15 -28.52
N ALA A 41 -15.69 -2.96 -28.96
CA ALA A 41 -14.82 -2.08 -29.74
C ALA A 41 -13.57 -1.67 -28.95
N TYR A 42 -13.70 -1.38 -27.65
CA TYR A 42 -12.57 -1.07 -26.79
C TYR A 42 -11.65 -2.27 -26.58
N LEU A 43 -12.22 -3.46 -26.34
CA LEU A 43 -11.46 -4.69 -26.21
C LEU A 43 -10.62 -5.02 -27.45
N ASN A 44 -11.18 -4.84 -28.66
CA ASN A 44 -10.44 -5.07 -29.89
C ASN A 44 -9.23 -4.12 -30.02
N VAL A 45 -9.35 -2.87 -29.57
CA VAL A 45 -8.23 -1.92 -29.57
C VAL A 45 -7.15 -2.35 -28.57
N LEU A 46 -7.53 -2.89 -27.41
CA LEU A 46 -6.56 -3.42 -26.44
C LEU A 46 -5.80 -4.64 -27.00
N ASP A 47 -6.50 -5.54 -27.68
CA ASP A 47 -5.93 -6.74 -28.31
C ASP A 47 -4.97 -6.37 -29.44
N GLU A 48 -5.32 -5.39 -30.29
CA GLU A 48 -4.44 -4.86 -31.35
C GLU A 48 -3.13 -4.25 -30.81
N LEU A 49 -3.12 -3.79 -29.56
CA LEU A 49 -1.97 -3.18 -28.90
C LEU A 49 -1.12 -4.17 -28.11
N ASP A 50 -1.43 -5.48 -28.19
CA ASP A 50 -0.72 -6.58 -27.51
C ASP A 50 -0.61 -6.36 -25.98
N LEU A 51 -1.64 -5.73 -25.40
CA LEU A 51 -1.74 -5.55 -23.96
C LEU A 51 -2.26 -6.85 -23.35
N GLU A 52 -1.68 -7.25 -22.22
CA GLU A 52 -2.16 -8.38 -21.44
C GLU A 52 -3.59 -8.07 -20.95
N VAL A 53 -4.60 -8.51 -21.70
CA VAL A 53 -6.00 -8.25 -21.38
C VAL A 53 -6.35 -9.03 -20.12
N ALA A 54 -6.68 -8.31 -19.05
CA ALA A 54 -7.05 -8.94 -17.78
C ALA A 54 -8.29 -9.85 -17.95
N SER A 55 -8.27 -10.98 -17.25
CA SER A 55 -9.35 -11.98 -17.26
C SER A 55 -10.73 -11.39 -16.91
N GLU A 56 -10.75 -10.33 -16.10
CA GLU A 56 -11.96 -9.59 -15.72
C GLU A 56 -12.66 -8.92 -16.90
N PHE A 57 -11.93 -8.39 -17.88
CA PHE A 57 -12.52 -7.76 -19.06
C PHE A 57 -13.16 -8.81 -19.98
N ILE A 58 -12.52 -9.96 -20.14
CA ILE A 58 -13.06 -11.08 -20.93
C ILE A 58 -14.33 -11.63 -20.27
N LEU A 59 -14.31 -11.77 -18.94
CA LEU A 59 -15.49 -12.16 -18.17
C LEU A 59 -16.63 -11.15 -18.40
N MET A 60 -16.36 -9.85 -18.29
CA MET A 60 -17.36 -8.81 -18.51
C MET A 60 -17.92 -8.81 -19.93
N ALA A 61 -17.08 -9.03 -20.95
CA ALA A 61 -17.54 -9.18 -22.32
C ALA A 61 -18.54 -10.33 -22.47
N GLY A 62 -18.22 -11.51 -21.90
CA GLY A 62 -19.12 -12.66 -21.87
C GLY A 62 -20.44 -12.36 -21.16
N THR A 63 -20.38 -11.67 -20.01
CA THR A 63 -21.56 -11.23 -19.26
C THR A 63 -22.43 -10.29 -20.08
N LEU A 64 -21.86 -9.25 -20.70
CA LEU A 64 -22.60 -8.30 -21.54
C LEU A 64 -23.24 -8.97 -22.76
N MET A 65 -22.54 -9.91 -23.41
CA MET A 65 -23.10 -10.69 -24.52
C MET A 65 -24.27 -11.58 -24.05
N SER A 66 -24.13 -12.23 -22.89
CA SER A 66 -25.19 -13.06 -22.30
C SER A 66 -26.44 -12.23 -21.99
N ILE A 67 -26.27 -11.05 -21.38
CA ILE A 67 -27.37 -10.12 -21.09
C ILE A 67 -28.01 -9.66 -22.41
N LYS A 68 -27.22 -9.21 -23.40
CA LYS A 68 -27.71 -8.79 -24.72
C LYS A 68 -28.54 -9.90 -25.38
N ALA A 69 -28.05 -11.14 -25.39
CA ALA A 69 -28.76 -12.28 -25.96
C ALA A 69 -30.08 -12.57 -25.23
N ARG A 70 -30.08 -12.54 -23.89
CA ARG A 70 -31.27 -12.74 -23.05
C ARG A 70 -32.34 -11.68 -23.23
N MET A 71 -31.95 -10.43 -23.50
CA MET A 71 -32.86 -9.31 -23.75
C MET A 71 -33.48 -9.34 -25.14
N LEU A 72 -32.82 -9.95 -26.13
CA LEU A 72 -33.36 -10.10 -27.49
C LEU A 72 -34.40 -11.23 -27.62
N LEU A 73 -34.55 -12.08 -26.59
CA LEU A 73 -35.52 -13.17 -26.59
C LEU A 73 -36.91 -12.65 -26.17
N PRO A 74 -38.00 -13.16 -26.80
CA PRO A 74 -39.36 -12.77 -26.42
C PRO A 74 -39.64 -13.18 -24.97
N ARG A 75 -40.16 -12.24 -24.16
CA ARG A 75 -40.55 -12.44 -22.77
C ARG A 75 -41.97 -11.94 -22.54
N PRO A 76 -42.68 -12.47 -21.53
CA PRO A 76 -43.91 -11.84 -21.05
C PRO A 76 -43.61 -10.38 -20.67
N GLU A 77 -44.54 -9.47 -20.98
CA GLU A 77 -44.41 -8.05 -20.65
C GLU A 77 -44.32 -7.91 -19.12
N PHE A 78 -43.21 -7.35 -18.65
CA PHE A 78 -43.06 -6.88 -17.28
C PHE A 78 -43.46 -5.40 -17.23
N GLU A 79 -43.95 -4.92 -16.09
CA GLU A 79 -44.15 -3.48 -15.89
C GLU A 79 -42.80 -2.76 -16.05
N GLU A 80 -42.69 -1.86 -17.04
CA GLU A 80 -41.42 -1.28 -17.50
C GLU A 80 -40.71 -0.36 -16.47
N ASP A 81 -41.39 0.00 -15.38
CA ASP A 81 -40.97 1.11 -14.52
C ASP A 81 -40.14 0.70 -13.28
N GLU A 82 -40.02 -0.59 -12.95
CA GLU A 82 -39.21 -1.05 -11.79
C GLU A 82 -38.14 -2.08 -12.15
N LEU A 83 -36.91 -1.80 -11.68
CA LEU A 83 -35.77 -2.71 -11.80
C LEU A 83 -35.97 -3.90 -10.85
N THR A 84 -36.58 -4.97 -11.37
CA THR A 84 -36.82 -6.19 -10.61
C THR A 84 -35.66 -7.18 -10.73
N GLU A 85 -35.55 -8.12 -9.79
CA GLU A 85 -34.57 -9.22 -9.85
C GLU A 85 -34.72 -10.09 -11.11
N GLU A 86 -35.85 -9.98 -11.82
CA GLU A 86 -36.13 -10.70 -13.05
C GLU A 86 -35.53 -10.02 -14.31
N ASP A 87 -35.13 -8.74 -14.21
CA ASP A 87 -34.40 -8.04 -15.28
C ASP A 87 -33.00 -8.64 -15.43
N PRO A 88 -32.61 -9.16 -16.61
CA PRO A 88 -31.25 -9.65 -16.89
C PRO A 88 -30.12 -8.66 -16.56
N ARG A 89 -30.43 -7.36 -16.53
CA ARG A 89 -29.50 -6.27 -16.24
C ARG A 89 -29.31 -6.02 -14.75
N TYR A 90 -30.17 -6.58 -13.89
CA TYR A 90 -30.25 -6.25 -12.47
C TYR A 90 -28.89 -6.34 -11.77
N GLU A 91 -28.23 -7.50 -11.85
CA GLU A 91 -26.92 -7.73 -11.21
C GLU A 91 -25.84 -6.75 -11.69
N LEU A 92 -25.83 -6.43 -12.99
CA LEU A 92 -24.89 -5.48 -13.58
C LEU A 92 -25.14 -4.07 -13.04
N ILE A 93 -26.39 -3.63 -13.01
CA ILE A 93 -26.76 -2.29 -12.53
C ILE A 93 -26.43 -2.15 -11.04
N GLN A 94 -26.71 -3.16 -10.22
CA GLN A 94 -26.33 -3.16 -8.80
C GLN A 94 -24.82 -3.04 -8.63
N SER A 95 -24.05 -3.83 -9.37
CA SER A 95 -22.59 -3.79 -9.33
C SER A 95 -22.04 -2.42 -9.77
N LEU A 96 -22.63 -1.80 -10.79
CA LEU A 96 -22.26 -0.46 -11.25
C LEU A 96 -22.58 0.63 -10.22
N LEU A 97 -23.74 0.55 -9.56
CA LEU A 97 -24.14 1.47 -8.49
C LEU A 97 -23.21 1.35 -7.27
N GLU A 98 -22.88 0.12 -6.89
CA GLU A 98 -21.98 -0.13 -5.77
C GLU A 98 -20.56 0.36 -6.07
N TYR A 99 -20.02 0.04 -7.26
CA TYR A 99 -18.73 0.52 -7.68
C TYR A 99 -18.69 2.05 -7.77
N LYS A 100 -19.73 2.68 -8.33
CA LYS A 100 -19.87 4.15 -8.36
C LYS A 100 -19.79 4.75 -6.95
N ARG A 101 -20.51 4.18 -5.98
CA ARG A 101 -20.49 4.65 -4.59
C ARG A 101 -19.08 4.61 -4.01
N TYR A 102 -18.36 3.49 -4.15
CA TYR A 102 -17.00 3.39 -3.63
C TYR A 102 -16.02 4.30 -4.35
N LYS A 103 -16.18 4.48 -5.67
CA LYS A 103 -15.36 5.41 -6.45
C LYS A 103 -15.53 6.85 -5.95
N GLU A 104 -16.77 7.27 -5.69
CA GLU A 104 -17.07 8.60 -5.14
C GLU A 104 -16.49 8.77 -3.72
N MET A 105 -16.61 7.75 -2.86
CA MET A 105 -16.00 7.77 -1.53
C MET A 105 -14.45 7.81 -1.59
N GLY A 106 -13.84 7.13 -2.56
CA GLY A 106 -12.40 7.18 -2.78
C GLY A 106 -11.90 8.57 -3.17
N GLU A 107 -12.67 9.30 -3.99
CA GLU A 107 -12.39 10.71 -4.33
C GLU A 107 -12.52 11.62 -3.11
N GLU A 108 -13.52 11.40 -2.24
CA GLU A 108 -13.64 12.12 -0.96
C GLU A 108 -12.43 11.86 -0.04
N PHE A 109 -12.02 10.60 0.11
CA PHE A 109 -10.84 10.26 0.91
C PHE A 109 -9.54 10.85 0.35
N ARG A 110 -9.40 10.92 -0.97
CA ARG A 110 -8.26 11.60 -1.60
C ARG A 110 -8.25 13.10 -1.27
N THR A 111 -9.42 13.71 -1.14
CA THR A 111 -9.55 15.11 -0.71
C THR A 111 -9.10 15.27 0.75
N PHE A 112 -9.55 14.38 1.65
CA PHE A 112 -9.10 14.41 3.05
C PHE A 112 -7.60 14.14 3.20
N GLU A 113 -7.04 13.21 2.42
CA GLU A 113 -5.59 12.97 2.37
C GLU A 113 -4.84 14.23 1.93
N SER A 114 -5.32 14.89 0.87
CA SER A 114 -4.74 16.14 0.39
C SER A 114 -4.79 17.23 1.45
N GLU A 115 -5.90 17.37 2.19
CA GLU A 115 -6.02 18.35 3.27
C GLU A 115 -5.07 18.02 4.43
N ALA A 116 -5.04 16.76 4.88
CA ALA A 116 -4.15 16.30 5.94
C ALA A 116 -2.67 16.47 5.56
N SER A 117 -2.31 16.29 4.29
CA SER A 117 -0.93 16.51 3.81
C SER A 117 -0.45 17.96 3.94
N GLN A 118 -1.37 18.92 4.04
CA GLN A 118 -1.04 20.33 4.27
C GLN A 118 -0.84 20.65 5.75
N GLU A 119 -1.21 19.74 6.65
CA GLU A 119 -0.98 19.89 8.08
C GLU A 119 0.41 19.38 8.45
N TYR A 120 1.28 20.31 8.88
CA TYR A 120 2.60 19.96 9.37
C TYR A 120 2.54 19.79 10.88
N PHE A 121 2.71 18.56 11.36
CA PHE A 121 2.95 18.31 12.77
C PHE A 121 4.25 19.01 13.17
N ARG A 122 4.20 19.85 14.19
CA ARG A 122 5.42 20.34 14.83
C ARG A 122 6.01 19.14 15.56
N GLY A 123 6.90 18.40 14.90
CA GLY A 123 7.61 17.26 15.49
C GLY A 123 8.09 17.58 16.91
N ASN A 124 8.17 16.56 17.76
CA ASN A 124 8.63 16.73 19.14
C ASN A 124 9.99 17.44 19.14
N LEU A 125 9.99 18.74 19.47
CA LEU A 125 11.19 19.60 19.52
C LEU A 125 12.14 19.22 20.65
N THR A 126 11.68 18.36 21.56
CA THR A 126 12.45 17.75 22.62
C THR A 126 12.46 16.25 22.39
N PRO A 127 13.63 15.60 22.21
CA PRO A 127 13.70 14.15 22.26
C PRO A 127 13.11 13.75 23.61
N ASP A 128 12.05 12.96 23.55
CA ASP A 128 11.43 12.42 24.73
C ASP A 128 12.53 11.62 25.43
N GLN A 129 12.93 12.06 26.64
CA GLN A 129 13.93 11.33 27.41
C GLN A 129 13.23 10.09 27.96
N VAL A 130 13.02 9.10 27.09
CA VAL A 130 12.49 7.80 27.45
C VAL A 130 13.51 7.18 28.41
N SER A 131 13.27 7.39 29.69
CA SER A 131 14.08 6.83 30.76
C SER A 131 14.10 5.33 30.58
N ALA A 132 15.28 4.74 30.49
CA ALA A 132 15.41 3.29 30.44
C ALA A 132 14.61 2.70 31.62
N PRO A 133 13.68 1.76 31.38
CA PRO A 133 12.96 1.11 32.47
C PRO A 133 14.00 0.53 33.44
N GLN A 134 13.81 0.79 34.73
CA GLN A 134 14.75 0.38 35.78
C GLN A 134 14.78 -1.15 35.96
N SER A 135 13.74 -1.83 35.49
CA SER A 135 13.69 -3.27 35.28
C SER A 135 14.18 -3.56 33.85
N GLY A 136 15.18 -4.42 33.68
CA GLY A 136 15.67 -4.90 32.37
C GLY A 136 14.64 -5.71 31.55
N GLU A 137 13.34 -5.44 31.73
CA GLU A 137 12.25 -5.96 30.92
C GLU A 137 12.15 -5.12 29.65
N ALA A 138 13.03 -5.42 28.70
CA ALA A 138 13.09 -4.77 27.38
C ALA A 138 12.03 -5.29 26.39
N LEU A 139 10.85 -5.68 26.88
CA LEU A 139 9.76 -6.21 26.06
C LEU A 139 8.46 -5.57 26.52
N ARG A 140 8.20 -4.36 26.03
CA ARG A 140 6.82 -3.88 25.93
C ARG A 140 6.37 -4.17 24.50
N ASP A 141 5.24 -4.86 24.37
CA ASP A 141 4.76 -5.57 23.17
C ASP A 141 4.87 -4.74 21.87
N VAL A 142 6.00 -4.86 21.18
CA VAL A 142 6.15 -4.40 19.79
C VAL A 142 5.43 -5.38 18.91
N THR A 143 4.34 -4.94 18.28
CA THR A 143 3.59 -5.75 17.33
C THR A 143 4.12 -5.55 15.91
N MET A 144 3.80 -6.49 15.03
CA MET A 144 4.12 -6.35 13.59
C MET A 144 3.51 -5.06 13.00
N ILE A 145 2.35 -4.64 13.50
CA ILE A 145 1.65 -3.44 13.04
C ILE A 145 2.48 -2.19 13.34
N ASP A 146 3.11 -2.12 14.51
CA ASP A 146 3.94 -0.97 14.91
C ASP A 146 5.20 -0.87 14.04
N LEU A 147 5.81 -2.01 13.71
CA LEU A 147 6.96 -2.06 12.81
C LEU A 147 6.59 -1.61 11.39
N MET A 148 5.44 -2.08 10.89
CA MET A 148 4.92 -1.65 9.58
C MET A 148 4.60 -0.15 9.56
N ALA A 149 4.04 0.38 10.64
CA ALA A 149 3.72 1.78 10.80
C ALA A 149 4.99 2.65 10.77
N ALA A 150 6.06 2.21 11.44
CA ALA A 150 7.34 2.92 11.44
C ALA A 150 8.02 2.96 10.07
N ILE A 151 7.99 1.86 9.32
CA ILE A 151 8.51 1.83 7.95
C ILE A 151 7.71 2.79 7.05
N LYS A 152 6.37 2.74 7.15
CA LYS A 152 5.48 3.61 6.35
C LYS A 152 5.78 5.09 6.59
N GLU A 153 6.04 5.47 7.83
CA GLU A 153 6.38 6.85 8.21
C GLU A 153 7.71 7.32 7.60
N VAL A 154 8.74 6.45 7.57
CA VAL A 154 10.02 6.77 6.91
C VAL A 154 9.83 7.03 5.42
N PHE A 155 9.02 6.21 4.75
CA PHE A 155 8.71 6.39 3.33
C PHE A 155 7.94 7.70 3.05
N LEU A 156 6.94 8.00 3.88
CA LEU A 156 6.15 9.25 3.78
C LEU A 156 7.03 10.49 3.98
N ARG A 157 7.89 10.51 5.02
CA ARG A 157 8.73 11.67 5.33
C ARG A 157 9.77 11.97 4.26
N LYS A 158 10.30 10.94 3.60
CA LYS A 158 11.37 11.10 2.62
C LYS A 158 10.88 11.43 1.21
N ASN A 159 9.55 11.40 0.94
CA ASN A 159 9.00 11.53 -0.41
C ASN A 159 9.86 10.78 -1.44
N MET A 160 10.21 9.52 -1.12
CA MET A 160 11.03 8.74 -2.04
C MET A 160 10.14 8.39 -3.22
N ASP A 161 10.21 9.19 -4.28
CA ASP A 161 9.49 8.94 -5.52
C ASP A 161 9.73 7.51 -6.00
N GLU A 162 8.71 6.95 -6.64
CA GLU A 162 8.75 5.64 -7.28
C GLU A 162 9.98 5.59 -8.20
N PRO A 163 10.98 4.73 -7.92
CA PRO A 163 12.17 4.69 -8.76
C PRO A 163 11.74 4.25 -10.16
N ILE A 164 11.95 5.12 -11.14
CA ILE A 164 11.95 4.76 -12.56
C ILE A 164 12.90 3.57 -12.67
N HIS A 165 12.33 2.39 -12.97
CA HIS A 165 12.98 1.08 -13.01
C HIS A 165 14.51 1.15 -13.23
N SER A 166 15.24 1.29 -12.13
CA SER A 166 16.69 1.21 -12.09
C SER A 166 16.98 -0.02 -11.26
N VAL A 167 17.41 -1.09 -11.93
CA VAL A 167 17.91 -2.30 -11.27
C VAL A 167 19.25 -1.93 -10.66
N GLU A 168 19.21 -1.28 -9.49
CA GLU A 168 20.38 -1.06 -8.68
C GLU A 168 20.48 -2.21 -7.69
N THR A 169 21.57 -2.96 -7.80
CA THR A 169 21.97 -3.95 -6.80
C THR A 169 22.08 -3.28 -5.44
N PRO A 170 21.66 -3.93 -4.34
CA PRO A 170 21.80 -3.35 -3.01
C PRO A 170 23.27 -2.96 -2.77
N GLU A 171 23.52 -1.68 -2.46
CA GLU A 171 24.87 -1.16 -2.22
C GLU A 171 25.49 -1.67 -0.90
N THR A 172 24.76 -2.45 -0.11
CA THR A 172 25.20 -2.93 1.22
C THR A 172 24.51 -4.25 1.57
N SER A 173 25.26 -5.22 2.09
CA SER A 173 24.69 -6.48 2.60
C SER A 173 24.03 -6.30 3.97
N ILE A 174 23.18 -7.24 4.38
CA ILE A 174 22.55 -7.22 5.71
C ILE A 174 23.61 -7.25 6.83
N GLU A 175 24.69 -8.02 6.63
CA GLU A 175 25.80 -8.16 7.58
C GLU A 175 26.56 -6.84 7.75
N GLU A 176 26.92 -6.20 6.62
CA GLU A 176 27.61 -4.90 6.61
C GLU A 176 26.75 -3.79 7.23
N MET A 177 25.44 -3.82 6.98
CA MET A 177 24.51 -2.86 7.56
C MET A 177 24.33 -3.09 9.07
N GLY A 178 24.32 -4.34 9.53
CA GLY A 178 24.31 -4.67 10.95
C GLY A 178 25.53 -4.11 11.70
N GLU A 179 26.73 -4.22 11.13
CA GLU A 179 27.95 -3.62 11.70
C GLU A 179 27.85 -2.09 11.77
N ARG A 180 27.31 -1.45 10.72
CA ARG A 180 27.08 0.00 10.71
C ARG A 180 26.12 0.44 11.82
N ILE A 181 25.04 -0.30 12.02
CA ILE A 181 24.06 -0.03 13.08
C ILE A 181 24.71 -0.16 14.46
N LEU A 182 25.51 -1.21 14.70
CA LEU A 182 26.25 -1.36 15.95
C LEU A 182 27.20 -0.19 16.17
N LEU A 183 27.99 0.21 15.17
CA LEU A 183 28.93 1.31 15.31
C LEU A 183 28.21 2.64 15.63
N HIS A 184 27.05 2.87 15.01
CA HIS A 184 26.22 4.02 15.29
C HIS A 184 25.71 4.02 16.74
N LEU A 185 25.16 2.89 17.20
CA LEU A 185 24.66 2.74 18.58
C LEU A 185 25.76 2.84 19.64
N HIS A 186 26.98 2.38 19.35
CA HIS A 186 28.13 2.57 20.26
C HIS A 186 28.53 4.04 20.43
N ARG A 187 28.33 4.88 19.40
CA ARG A 187 28.70 6.30 19.41
C ARG A 187 27.59 7.20 19.97
N HIS A 188 26.36 6.92 19.60
CA HIS A 188 25.21 7.78 19.87
C HIS A 188 24.29 7.22 20.97
N GLY A 189 24.51 5.97 21.39
CA GLY A 189 23.62 5.26 22.31
C GLY A 189 22.32 4.87 21.63
N ARG A 190 21.26 4.74 22.44
CA ARG A 190 19.90 4.46 21.96
C ARG A 190 19.49 5.46 20.87
N THR A 191 19.10 4.94 19.71
CA THR A 191 18.76 5.72 18.52
C THR A 191 17.40 5.28 17.98
N SER A 192 16.61 6.19 17.41
CA SER A 192 15.37 5.83 16.70
C SER A 192 15.66 5.23 15.32
N PHE A 193 14.73 4.41 14.83
CA PHE A 193 14.81 3.83 13.48
C PHE A 193 14.78 4.92 12.41
N ILE A 194 13.98 5.97 12.62
CA ILE A 194 13.92 7.12 11.71
C ILE A 194 15.30 7.80 11.59
N THR A 195 16.01 8.01 12.70
CA THR A 195 17.36 8.59 12.68
C THR A 195 18.39 7.64 12.07
N LEU A 196 18.27 6.33 12.27
CA LEU A 196 19.10 5.34 11.54
C LEU A 196 18.89 5.40 10.02
N CYS A 197 17.70 5.81 9.59
CA CYS A 197 17.34 5.96 8.18
C CYS A 197 17.53 7.37 7.62
N GLU A 198 18.02 8.36 8.40
CA GLU A 198 18.20 9.75 7.93
C GLU A 198 19.12 9.84 6.71
N ASP A 199 20.16 9.02 6.65
CA ASP A 199 21.11 8.98 5.52
C ASP A 199 20.64 8.13 4.33
N ALA A 200 19.47 7.47 4.43
CA ALA A 200 18.97 6.57 3.37
C ALA A 200 18.80 7.29 2.02
N GLN A 201 19.54 6.82 1.01
CA GLN A 201 19.52 7.34 -0.37
C GLN A 201 18.50 6.62 -1.27
N SER A 202 18.03 5.43 -0.87
CA SER A 202 17.08 4.64 -1.65
C SER A 202 16.08 3.88 -0.77
N PRO A 203 14.90 3.51 -1.32
CA PRO A 203 13.96 2.60 -0.66
C PRO A 203 14.61 1.29 -0.21
N MET A 204 15.49 0.74 -1.05
CA MET A 204 16.21 -0.50 -0.76
C MET A 204 17.10 -0.37 0.48
N PHE A 205 17.73 0.80 0.69
CA PHE A 205 18.51 1.06 1.90
C PHE A 205 17.66 0.96 3.17
N VAL A 206 16.44 1.51 3.16
CA VAL A 206 15.52 1.44 4.30
C VAL A 206 15.13 -0.01 4.59
N VAL A 207 14.85 -0.80 3.54
CA VAL A 207 14.51 -2.22 3.65
C VAL A 207 15.67 -3.02 4.22
N VAL A 208 16.89 -2.84 3.71
CA VAL A 208 18.09 -3.54 4.21
C VAL A 208 18.37 -3.15 5.66
N THR A 209 18.25 -1.87 6.02
CA THR A 209 18.39 -1.39 7.40
C THR A 209 17.40 -2.07 8.33
N PHE A 210 16.12 -2.14 7.93
CA PHE A 210 15.07 -2.79 8.70
C PHE A 210 15.33 -4.28 8.90
N LEU A 211 15.66 -5.00 7.82
CA LEU A 211 15.99 -6.43 7.90
C LEU A 211 17.20 -6.69 8.79
N SER A 212 18.20 -5.81 8.75
CA SER A 212 19.39 -5.92 9.60
C SER A 212 19.04 -5.75 11.07
N VAL A 213 18.19 -4.78 11.42
CA VAL A 213 17.68 -4.64 12.79
C VAL A 213 16.95 -5.90 13.23
N LEU A 214 16.04 -6.45 12.40
CA LEU A 214 15.29 -7.66 12.75
C LEU A 214 16.19 -8.89 12.93
N GLU A 215 17.19 -9.07 12.06
CA GLU A 215 18.13 -10.17 12.17
C GLU A 215 18.96 -10.05 13.46
N MET A 216 19.45 -8.85 13.78
CA MET A 216 20.18 -8.60 15.02
C MET A 216 19.33 -8.75 16.28
N VAL A 217 18.04 -8.40 16.24
CA VAL A 217 17.10 -8.65 17.35
C VAL A 217 16.87 -10.15 17.52
N LYS A 218 16.71 -10.89 16.42
CA LYS A 218 16.58 -12.35 16.41
C LYS A 218 17.83 -13.03 16.97
N GLU A 219 19.02 -12.48 16.72
CA GLU A 219 20.29 -12.94 17.30
C GLU A 219 20.49 -12.48 18.77
N GLY A 220 19.61 -11.65 19.31
CA GLY A 220 19.69 -11.12 20.68
C GLY A 220 20.75 -10.03 20.87
N LEU A 221 21.27 -9.45 19.79
CA LEU A 221 22.26 -8.38 19.80
C LEU A 221 21.66 -7.00 20.03
N LEU A 222 20.35 -6.83 19.84
CA LEU A 222 19.64 -5.57 19.98
C LEU A 222 18.31 -5.74 20.72
N HIS A 223 17.90 -4.67 21.40
CA HIS A 223 16.57 -4.53 21.99
C HIS A 223 15.78 -3.41 21.32
N LEU A 224 14.49 -3.65 21.12
CA LEU A 224 13.55 -2.68 20.56
C LEU A 224 12.70 -2.07 21.68
N PHE A 225 12.45 -0.77 21.57
CA PHE A 225 11.58 -0.02 22.48
C PHE A 225 10.63 0.84 21.65
N ILE A 226 9.35 0.84 21.99
CA ILE A 226 8.38 1.81 21.44
C ILE A 226 8.10 2.85 22.52
N SER A 227 8.04 4.13 22.11
CA SER A 227 7.56 5.20 23.00
C SER A 227 6.02 5.25 22.96
N GLU A 228 5.39 5.45 24.12
CA GLU A 228 3.93 5.61 24.22
C GLU A 228 3.40 6.81 23.42
N GLU A 229 4.25 7.81 23.15
CA GLU A 229 3.87 9.03 22.43
C GLU A 229 3.95 8.92 20.90
N ASN A 230 4.71 7.96 20.36
CA ASN A 230 4.87 7.79 18.91
C ASN A 230 4.83 6.31 18.51
N GLN A 231 3.67 5.84 18.09
CA GLN A 231 3.45 4.47 17.59
C GLN A 231 4.06 4.23 16.19
N PHE A 232 4.55 5.28 15.54
CA PHE A 232 5.14 5.23 14.20
C PHE A 232 6.67 5.28 14.22
N ASP A 233 7.31 5.04 15.38
CA ASP A 233 8.76 4.95 15.48
C ASP A 233 9.16 3.97 16.59
N PHE A 234 10.28 3.29 16.40
CA PHE A 234 10.86 2.41 17.41
C PHE A 234 12.33 2.75 17.62
N TYR A 235 12.77 2.57 18.85
CA TYR A 235 14.13 2.82 19.30
C TYR A 235 14.89 1.51 19.41
N VAL A 236 16.15 1.56 19.01
CA VAL A 236 17.07 0.44 19.06
C VAL A 236 18.14 0.73 20.11
N ASP A 237 18.43 -0.25 20.95
CA ASP A 237 19.47 -0.18 21.98
C ASP A 237 20.29 -1.47 22.00
N VAL A 238 21.56 -1.37 22.42
CA VAL A 238 22.40 -2.55 22.63
C VAL A 238 22.14 -3.04 24.06
N PRO A 239 21.93 -4.36 24.30
CA PRO A 239 21.84 -4.90 25.64
C PRO A 239 23.05 -4.46 26.47
N ARG A 240 22.79 -3.78 27.60
CA ARG A 240 23.85 -3.51 28.56
C ARG A 240 24.35 -4.83 29.10
N ILE A 241 25.56 -5.23 28.70
CA ILE A 241 26.32 -6.23 29.44
C ILE A 241 26.53 -5.63 30.83
N ASP A 242 25.83 -6.17 31.83
CA ASP A 242 26.11 -5.87 33.23
C ASP A 242 27.61 -6.07 33.47
N ALA A 243 28.31 -4.97 33.73
CA ALA A 243 29.71 -4.97 34.12
C ALA A 243 29.81 -5.60 35.51
N GLY A 244 29.81 -6.93 35.56
CA GLY A 244 29.80 -7.67 36.81
C GLY A 244 29.73 -9.19 36.65
N ASN A 245 30.59 -9.80 35.80
CA ASN A 245 31.31 -11.03 36.20
C ASN A 245 32.29 -11.67 35.19
N ASN A 246 32.41 -11.22 33.93
CA ASN A 246 33.16 -12.04 32.93
C ASN A 246 34.52 -11.49 32.49
N TYR A 247 35.14 -10.58 33.23
CA TYR A 247 36.54 -10.18 32.97
C TYR A 247 37.59 -11.16 33.56
N GLN A 248 37.21 -12.05 34.48
CA GLN A 248 38.17 -13.04 35.04
C GLN A 248 38.26 -14.34 34.24
N GLN A 249 37.24 -14.72 33.46
CA GLN A 249 37.28 -15.99 32.70
C GLN A 249 38.04 -15.91 31.36
N MET A 250 38.34 -14.72 30.85
CA MET A 250 39.11 -14.55 29.60
C MET A 250 40.65 -14.47 29.81
N LEU A 251 41.12 -14.42 31.06
CA LEU A 251 42.57 -14.34 31.39
C LEU A 251 43.19 -15.67 31.86
N GLU A 252 42.41 -16.74 32.01
CA GLU A 252 42.92 -18.07 32.42
C GLU A 252 43.08 -19.07 31.25
N LEU A 253 42.88 -18.64 30.01
CA LEU A 253 43.02 -19.48 28.80
C LEU A 253 44.12 -19.00 27.83
N THR A 254 45.10 -18.25 28.32
CA THR A 254 46.40 -18.01 27.65
C THR A 254 47.52 -18.42 28.59
#